data_AF-U2R5N3-F1
#
_entry.id   AF-U2R5N3-F1
#
_cell.length_a   1.000
_cell.length_b   1.000
_cell.length_c   1.000
_cell.angle_alpha   90.00
_cell.angle_beta   90.00
_cell.angle_gamma   90.00
#
_symmetry.space_group_name_H-M   'P 1'
#
loop_
_entity.id
_entity.type
_entity.pdbx_description
1 polymer ?
#
loop_
_entity_poly.entity_id
_entity_poly.type
_entity_poly.pdbx_seq_one_letter_code
_entity_poly.pdbx_strand_id
1 'polypeptide(L)'
;MASKTDLIEAQNFSRRRLLTAFVSGAPGGKELEPARPLRAVVIAVVLTAAVLLAGAFYGLIQPGLPQGWQNGRMVIAKDTGARYVSVKGVLHPVINTASARLLIPSSSFAVITTDSHALSGIKVSDPVGIVGAPDALPAADALVNTGWTACVTDDAGIATTIATRPAATATS
;
A
#
# COMPACT_ATOMS: atom_id res chain seq x y z
N MET A 1 -49.86 -28.60 28.54
CA MET A 1 -49.63 -29.12 27.17
C MET A 1 -48.21 -28.77 26.77
N ALA A 2 -47.43 -29.72 26.25
CA ALA A 2 -46.05 -29.44 25.83
C ALA A 2 -46.06 -28.51 24.60
N SER A 3 -45.09 -27.59 24.53
CA SER A 3 -45.00 -26.66 23.40
C SER A 3 -44.40 -27.34 22.16
N LYS A 4 -44.61 -26.76 20.97
CA LYS A 4 -44.00 -27.28 19.72
C LYS A 4 -42.46 -27.36 19.83
N THR A 5 -41.84 -26.46 20.56
CA THR A 5 -40.39 -26.41 20.79
C THR A 5 -39.94 -27.60 21.63
N ASP A 6 -40.67 -27.94 22.70
CA ASP A 6 -40.37 -29.10 23.57
C ASP A 6 -40.46 -30.41 22.79
N LEU A 7 -41.46 -30.54 21.91
CA LEU A 7 -41.63 -31.71 21.03
C LEU A 7 -40.45 -31.88 20.05
N ILE A 8 -39.98 -30.78 19.43
CA ILE A 8 -38.84 -30.79 18.52
C ILE A 8 -37.54 -31.13 19.26
N GLU A 9 -37.37 -30.60 20.47
CA GLU A 9 -36.19 -30.85 21.29
C GLU A 9 -36.12 -32.31 21.77
N ALA A 10 -37.27 -32.87 22.19
CA ALA A 10 -37.40 -34.29 22.56
C ALA A 10 -37.11 -35.23 21.37
N GLN A 11 -37.64 -34.95 20.17
CA GLN A 11 -37.34 -35.73 18.97
C GLN A 11 -35.85 -35.67 18.59
N ASN A 12 -35.24 -34.47 18.65
CA ASN A 12 -33.82 -34.29 18.37
C ASN A 12 -32.93 -35.03 19.37
N PHE A 13 -33.33 -35.07 20.65
CA PHE A 13 -32.62 -35.82 21.68
C PHE A 13 -32.64 -37.33 21.40
N SER A 14 -33.82 -37.90 21.17
CA SER A 14 -34.00 -39.32 20.84
C SER A 14 -33.20 -39.73 19.59
N ARG A 15 -33.22 -38.89 18.54
CA ARG A 15 -32.46 -39.12 17.31
C ARG A 15 -30.95 -39.13 17.56
N ARG A 16 -30.43 -38.16 18.34
CA ARG A 16 -29.00 -38.09 18.68
C ARG A 16 -28.55 -39.31 19.47
N ARG A 17 -29.33 -39.73 20.47
CA ARG A 17 -29.01 -40.91 21.29
C ARG A 17 -28.92 -42.19 20.46
N LEU A 18 -29.86 -42.40 19.53
CA LEU A 18 -29.81 -43.53 18.59
C LEU A 18 -28.58 -43.48 17.69
N LEU A 19 -28.30 -42.32 17.09
CA LEU A 19 -27.12 -42.14 16.22
C LEU A 19 -25.81 -42.37 16.96
N THR A 20 -25.67 -41.88 18.19
CA THR A 20 -24.49 -42.13 19.01
C THR A 20 -24.33 -43.62 19.28
N ALA A 21 -25.40 -44.33 19.68
CA ALA A 21 -25.35 -45.76 19.94
C ALA A 21 -24.92 -46.59 18.72
N PHE A 22 -25.35 -46.22 17.51
CA PHE A 22 -24.92 -46.87 16.27
C PHE A 22 -23.49 -46.53 15.86
N VAL A 23 -23.04 -45.29 16.07
CA VAL A 23 -21.72 -44.81 15.63
C VAL A 23 -20.61 -45.20 16.63
N SER A 24 -20.88 -45.20 17.93
CA SER A 24 -19.86 -45.47 18.96
C SER A 24 -19.73 -46.95 19.34
N GLY A 25 -20.67 -47.82 18.94
CA GLY A 25 -20.81 -49.16 19.49
C GLY A 25 -21.22 -49.15 20.96
N ALA A 26 -21.57 -50.31 21.54
CA ALA A 26 -21.98 -50.43 22.93
C ALA A 26 -20.76 -50.28 23.86
N PRO A 27 -20.57 -49.14 24.55
CA PRO A 27 -19.45 -48.98 25.47
C PRO A 27 -19.87 -49.67 26.77
N GLY A 28 -19.06 -50.59 27.29
CA GLY A 28 -19.39 -51.41 28.47
C GLY A 28 -19.67 -50.63 29.76
N GLY A 29 -20.82 -49.97 29.86
CA GLY A 29 -21.31 -49.26 31.05
C GLY A 29 -20.94 -47.78 31.16
N LYS A 30 -20.38 -47.14 30.12
CA LYS A 30 -20.11 -45.69 30.15
C LYS A 30 -20.95 -44.97 29.10
N GLU A 31 -21.86 -44.10 29.55
CA GLU A 31 -22.55 -43.17 28.66
C GLU A 31 -21.53 -42.22 28.04
N LEU A 32 -21.41 -42.25 26.71
CA LEU A 32 -20.63 -41.26 25.97
C LEU A 32 -21.50 -40.01 25.80
N GLU A 33 -20.99 -38.87 26.27
CA GLU A 33 -21.61 -37.57 26.04
C GLU A 33 -21.84 -37.40 24.52
N PRO A 34 -23.09 -37.13 24.06
CA PRO A 34 -23.35 -36.93 22.64
C PRO A 34 -22.55 -35.75 22.10
N ALA A 35 -21.48 -36.03 21.36
CA ALA A 35 -20.68 -35.00 20.73
C ALA A 35 -21.56 -34.16 19.79
N ARG A 36 -21.36 -32.85 19.78
CA ARG A 36 -22.04 -31.90 18.88
C ARG A 36 -21.08 -31.46 17.77
N PRO A 37 -20.62 -32.35 16.86
CA PRO A 37 -19.62 -32.00 15.86
C PRO A 37 -20.12 -30.88 14.93
N LEU A 38 -21.44 -30.82 14.72
CA LEU A 38 -22.08 -29.76 13.92
C LEU A 38 -21.82 -28.35 14.46
N ARG A 39 -21.65 -28.16 15.77
CA ARG A 39 -21.33 -26.83 16.33
C ARG A 39 -19.98 -26.34 15.85
N ALA A 40 -18.96 -27.21 15.88
CA ALA A 40 -17.63 -26.88 15.39
C ALA A 40 -17.65 -26.60 13.88
N VAL A 41 -18.40 -27.39 13.10
CA VAL A 41 -18.57 -27.16 11.66
C VAL A 41 -19.24 -25.82 11.37
N VAL A 42 -20.33 -25.49 12.07
CA VAL A 42 -21.03 -24.20 11.89
C VAL A 42 -20.12 -23.03 12.23
N ILE A 43 -19.36 -23.12 13.33
CA ILE A 43 -18.40 -22.08 13.72
C ILE A 43 -17.32 -21.92 12.63
N ALA A 44 -16.77 -23.01 12.10
CA ALA A 44 -15.77 -22.97 11.05
C ALA A 44 -16.30 -22.33 9.76
N VAL A 45 -17.53 -22.67 9.36
CA VAL A 45 -18.19 -22.08 8.18
C VAL A 45 -18.40 -20.57 8.36
N VAL A 46 -18.90 -20.15 9.53
CA VAL A 46 -19.12 -18.72 9.83
C VAL A 46 -17.80 -17.95 9.82
N LEU A 47 -16.74 -18.49 10.44
CA LEU A 47 -15.42 -17.86 10.43
C LEU A 47 -14.86 -17.75 9.01
N THR A 48 -15.00 -18.80 8.20
CA THR A 48 -14.54 -18.79 6.80
C THR A 48 -15.28 -17.73 6.00
N ALA A 49 -16.60 -17.65 6.12
CA ALA A 49 -17.41 -16.63 5.47
C ALA A 49 -17.02 -15.21 5.91
N ALA A 50 -16.77 -15.01 7.21
CA ALA A 50 -16.34 -13.71 7.75
C ALA A 50 -14.98 -13.27 7.17
N VAL A 51 -14.01 -14.18 7.08
CA VAL A 51 -12.69 -13.90 6.47
C VAL A 51 -12.83 -13.55 5.00
N LEU A 52 -13.64 -14.30 4.24
CA LEU A 52 -13.89 -14.00 2.82
C LEU A 52 -14.56 -12.63 2.62
N LEU A 53 -15.56 -12.30 3.44
CA LEU A 53 -16.22 -11.00 3.39
C LEU A 53 -15.28 -9.86 3.76
N ALA A 54 -14.45 -10.04 4.79
CA ALA A 54 -13.45 -9.06 5.19
C ALA A 54 -12.41 -8.84 4.07
N GLY A 55 -11.93 -9.92 3.45
CA GLY A 55 -10.99 -9.86 2.33
C GLY A 55 -11.60 -9.16 1.10
N ALA A 56 -12.84 -9.48 0.75
CA ALA A 56 -13.54 -8.84 -0.36
C ALA A 56 -13.76 -7.34 -0.10
N PHE A 57 -14.17 -6.96 1.11
CA PHE A 57 -14.35 -5.56 1.49
C PHE A 57 -13.01 -4.79 1.48
N TYR A 58 -11.95 -5.42 1.98
CA TYR A 58 -10.61 -4.82 1.95
C TYR A 58 -10.10 -4.62 0.52
N GLY A 59 -10.32 -5.59 -0.38
CA GLY A 59 -9.96 -5.47 -1.79
C GLY A 59 -10.74 -4.37 -2.54
N LEU A 60 -12.02 -4.15 -2.20
CA LEU A 60 -12.80 -3.03 -2.74
C LEU A 60 -12.33 -1.66 -2.24
N ILE A 61 -11.66 -1.62 -1.08
CA ILE A 61 -11.11 -0.39 -0.49
C ILE A 61 -9.70 -0.09 -0.97
N GLN A 62 -9.00 -1.07 -1.59
CA GLN A 62 -7.65 -0.82 -2.13
C GLN A 62 -7.71 0.28 -3.19
N PRO A 63 -7.06 1.43 -2.94
CA PRO A 63 -7.31 2.63 -3.70
C PRO A 63 -6.66 2.51 -5.07
N GLY A 64 -7.49 2.60 -6.11
CA GLY A 64 -7.03 3.07 -7.42
C GLY A 64 -6.48 4.50 -7.32
N LEU A 65 -6.16 5.13 -8.45
CA LEU A 65 -5.66 6.50 -8.41
C LEU A 65 -6.69 7.45 -7.76
N PRO A 66 -6.26 8.32 -6.82
CA PRO A 66 -7.15 9.27 -6.15
C PRO A 66 -7.74 10.28 -7.15
N GLN A 67 -8.87 10.89 -6.80
CA GLN A 67 -9.44 11.94 -7.64
C GLN A 67 -8.44 13.09 -7.86
N GLY A 68 -8.42 13.66 -9.08
CA GLY A 68 -7.50 14.73 -9.44
C GLY A 68 -6.07 14.26 -9.76
N TRP A 69 -5.86 12.97 -9.98
CA TRP A 69 -4.56 12.44 -10.40
C TRP A 69 -4.13 12.93 -11.79
N GLN A 70 -5.08 13.33 -12.64
CA GLN A 70 -4.91 13.48 -14.09
C GLN A 70 -4.03 14.66 -14.51
N ASN A 71 -3.78 15.63 -13.64
CA ASN A 71 -3.08 16.87 -14.01
C ASN A 71 -2.12 17.31 -12.89
N GLY A 72 -0.82 17.35 -13.21
CA GLY A 72 0.19 17.95 -12.33
C GLY A 72 0.47 17.10 -11.08
N ARG A 73 0.53 15.77 -11.24
CA ARG A 73 0.94 14.85 -10.18
C ARG A 73 2.15 14.05 -10.61
N MET A 74 3.04 13.80 -9.66
CA MET A 74 4.08 12.80 -9.83
C MET A 74 3.51 11.46 -9.37
N VAL A 75 3.42 10.49 -10.26
CA VAL A 75 2.89 9.15 -9.96
C VAL A 75 4.05 8.16 -9.91
N ILE A 76 4.14 7.39 -8.84
CA ILE A 76 5.19 6.40 -8.63
C ILE A 76 4.53 5.02 -8.51
N ALA A 77 4.92 4.12 -9.40
CA ALA A 77 4.55 2.71 -9.33
C ALA A 77 5.42 2.04 -8.26
N LYS A 78 4.80 1.64 -7.15
CA LYS A 78 5.50 1.11 -5.96
C LYS A 78 6.31 -0.15 -6.26
N ASP A 79 5.77 -1.03 -7.11
CA ASP A 79 6.36 -2.36 -7.36
C ASP A 79 7.60 -2.30 -8.25
N THR A 80 7.64 -1.34 -9.19
CA THR A 80 8.69 -1.23 -10.20
C THR A 80 9.61 -0.03 -9.98
N GLY A 81 9.20 0.92 -9.14
CA GLY A 81 9.87 2.21 -9.00
C GLY A 81 9.71 3.11 -10.23
N ALA A 82 8.88 2.75 -11.22
CA ALA A 82 8.63 3.56 -12.39
C ALA A 82 7.93 4.88 -12.00
N ARG A 83 8.35 5.98 -12.63
CA ARG A 83 7.93 7.34 -12.27
C ARG A 83 7.29 8.01 -13.47
N TYR A 84 6.20 8.71 -13.24
CA TYR A 84 5.43 9.40 -14.27
C TYR A 84 5.03 10.80 -13.82
N VAL A 85 4.83 11.70 -14.77
CA VAL A 85 4.12 12.97 -14.58
C VAL A 85 2.77 12.87 -15.29
N SER A 86 1.70 13.25 -14.61
CA SER A 86 0.36 13.25 -15.20
C SER A 86 0.02 14.57 -15.89
N VAL A 87 -0.42 14.48 -17.14
CA VAL A 87 -0.84 15.63 -17.94
C VAL A 87 -2.09 15.24 -18.71
N LYS A 88 -3.23 15.91 -18.43
CA LYS A 88 -4.52 15.68 -19.10
C LYS A 88 -4.95 14.20 -19.11
N GLY A 89 -4.67 13.47 -18.03
CA GLY A 89 -5.00 12.05 -17.89
C GLY A 89 -4.05 11.10 -18.62
N VAL A 90 -2.93 11.60 -19.15
CA VAL A 90 -1.86 10.82 -19.79
C VAL A 90 -0.67 10.78 -18.85
N LEU A 91 -0.02 9.61 -18.76
CA LEU A 91 1.20 9.42 -18.00
C LEU A 91 2.42 9.57 -18.92
N HIS A 92 3.31 10.49 -18.56
CA HIS A 92 4.61 10.65 -19.20
C HIS A 92 5.69 10.10 -18.29
N PRO A 93 6.44 9.06 -18.69
CA PRO A 93 7.57 8.57 -17.91
C PRO A 93 8.56 9.71 -17.66
N VAL A 94 9.00 9.89 -16.41
CA VAL A 94 9.95 10.95 -16.08
C VAL A 94 11.28 10.37 -15.65
N ILE A 95 12.35 10.84 -16.29
CA ILE A 95 13.68 10.24 -16.13
C ILE A 95 14.38 10.64 -14.82
N ASN A 96 13.93 11.71 -14.15
CA ASN A 96 14.39 12.07 -12.82
C ASN A 96 13.41 12.94 -12.01
N THR A 97 13.62 12.96 -10.69
CA THR A 97 12.81 13.74 -9.74
C THR A 97 12.94 15.25 -9.97
N ALA A 98 14.13 15.74 -10.33
CA ALA A 98 14.34 17.16 -10.64
C ALA A 98 13.47 17.64 -11.81
N SER A 99 13.39 16.84 -12.87
CA SER A 99 12.55 17.15 -14.04
C SER A 99 11.06 17.16 -13.67
N ALA A 100 10.62 16.20 -12.84
CA ALA A 100 9.24 16.18 -12.35
C ALA A 100 8.91 17.46 -11.54
N ARG A 101 9.84 17.89 -10.68
CA ARG A 101 9.74 19.13 -9.89
C ARG A 101 9.71 20.40 -10.74
N LEU A 102 10.38 20.41 -11.89
CA LEU A 102 10.36 21.53 -12.83
C LEU A 102 9.08 21.58 -13.67
N LEU A 103 8.52 20.42 -14.03
CA LEU A 103 7.32 20.33 -14.85
C LEU A 103 6.02 20.63 -14.07
N ILE A 104 6.00 20.31 -12.78
CA ILE A 104 4.82 20.50 -11.93
C ILE A 104 4.98 21.81 -11.15
N PRO A 105 3.97 22.69 -11.14
CA PRO A 105 4.02 23.92 -10.35
C PRO A 105 4.32 23.64 -8.88
N SER A 106 5.24 24.41 -8.28
CA SER A 106 5.71 24.19 -6.91
C SER A 106 4.59 24.23 -5.87
N SER A 107 3.59 25.09 -6.06
CA SER A 107 2.42 25.22 -5.18
C SER A 107 1.47 24.03 -5.20
N SER A 108 1.54 23.17 -6.22
CA SER A 108 0.65 22.04 -6.40
C SER A 108 1.38 20.70 -6.51
N PHE A 109 2.69 20.67 -6.22
CA PHE A 109 3.48 19.45 -6.29
C PHE A 109 2.97 18.42 -5.28
N ALA A 110 2.48 17.29 -5.78
CA ALA A 110 2.04 16.18 -4.98
C ALA A 110 2.47 14.85 -5.63
N VAL A 111 2.88 13.92 -4.77
CA VAL A 111 3.31 12.58 -5.16
C VAL A 111 2.19 11.59 -4.84
N ILE A 112 1.84 10.76 -5.80
CA ILE A 112 0.91 9.65 -5.66
C ILE A 112 1.72 8.37 -5.80
N THR A 113 1.71 7.55 -4.76
CA THR A 113 2.30 6.21 -4.82
C THR A 113 1.17 5.20 -4.94
N THR A 114 1.23 4.35 -5.95
CA THR A 114 0.20 3.33 -6.21
C THR A 114 0.83 2.07 -6.82
N ASP A 115 0.09 0.98 -6.84
CA ASP A 115 0.56 -0.27 -7.44
C ASP A 115 0.52 -0.16 -8.97
N SER A 116 1.40 -0.88 -9.65
CA SER A 116 1.52 -0.82 -11.11
C SER A 116 0.23 -1.23 -11.81
N HIS A 117 -0.54 -2.13 -11.18
CA HIS A 117 -1.85 -2.56 -11.66
C HIS A 117 -2.87 -1.42 -11.71
N ALA A 118 -2.82 -0.47 -10.76
CA ALA A 118 -3.72 0.70 -10.76
C ALA A 118 -3.47 1.65 -11.92
N LEU A 119 -2.29 1.57 -12.55
CA LEU A 119 -1.93 2.34 -13.74
C LEU A 119 -2.35 1.65 -15.06
N SER A 120 -2.84 0.41 -14.98
CA SER A 120 -3.25 -0.34 -16.16
C SER A 120 -4.40 0.34 -16.91
N GLY A 121 -4.33 0.33 -18.24
CA GLY A 121 -5.32 0.98 -19.10
C GLY A 121 -5.18 2.50 -19.23
N ILE A 122 -4.29 3.15 -18.47
CA ILE A 122 -3.99 4.57 -18.64
C ILE A 122 -3.05 4.75 -19.83
N LYS A 123 -3.32 5.75 -20.67
CA LYS A 123 -2.44 6.05 -21.80
C LYS A 123 -1.08 6.53 -21.28
N VAL A 124 -0.04 5.82 -21.70
CA VAL A 124 1.36 6.24 -21.52
C VAL A 124 1.84 6.88 -22.82
N SER A 125 2.62 7.96 -22.69
CA SER A 125 3.19 8.73 -23.79
C SER A 125 4.71 8.78 -23.69
N ASP A 126 5.35 9.60 -24.52
CA ASP A 126 6.80 9.71 -24.60
C ASP A 126 7.43 10.17 -23.28
N PRO A 127 8.64 9.67 -22.96
CA PRO A 127 9.37 10.05 -21.77
C PRO A 127 9.78 11.53 -21.80
N VAL A 128 9.81 12.16 -20.62
CA VAL A 128 10.18 13.57 -20.45
C VAL A 128 11.27 13.72 -19.39
N GLY A 129 12.08 14.76 -19.54
CA GLY A 129 13.02 15.23 -18.53
C GLY A 129 14.39 15.60 -19.09
N ILE A 130 15.28 15.99 -18.18
CA ILE A 130 16.63 16.48 -18.45
C ILE A 130 17.63 15.36 -18.16
N VAL A 131 18.34 14.89 -19.17
CA VAL A 131 19.36 13.84 -19.00
C VAL A 131 20.47 14.34 -18.07
N GLY A 132 20.85 13.51 -17.09
CA GLY A 132 21.90 13.84 -16.11
C GLY A 132 21.45 14.70 -14.93
N ALA A 133 20.19 15.16 -14.89
CA ALA A 133 19.68 15.87 -13.72
C ALA A 133 19.52 14.93 -12.51
N PRO A 134 19.71 15.44 -11.27
CA PRO A 134 19.76 14.61 -10.08
C PRO A 134 18.37 14.07 -9.68
N ASP A 135 18.39 12.91 -9.03
CA ASP A 135 17.19 12.28 -8.48
C ASP A 135 16.94 12.64 -7.02
N ALA A 136 18.01 12.88 -6.26
CA ALA A 136 17.95 13.36 -4.91
C ALA A 136 18.08 14.88 -4.91
N LEU A 137 17.06 15.55 -4.38
CA LEU A 137 17.11 16.99 -4.12
C LEU A 137 17.25 17.20 -2.61
N PRO A 138 18.08 18.16 -2.17
CA PRO A 138 18.15 18.52 -0.77
C PRO A 138 16.80 19.09 -0.29
N ALA A 139 16.53 18.92 1.00
CA ALA A 139 15.42 19.59 1.66
C ALA A 139 15.66 21.11 1.66
N ALA A 140 14.57 21.89 1.77
CA ALA A 140 14.61 23.36 1.67
C ALA A 140 15.56 24.02 2.69
N ASP A 141 15.65 23.44 3.89
CA ASP A 141 16.51 23.87 5.00
C ASP A 141 17.99 23.48 4.82
N ALA A 142 18.28 22.53 3.94
CA ALA A 142 19.64 22.15 3.58
C ALA A 142 20.24 23.00 2.44
N LEU A 143 19.48 23.95 1.87
CA LEU A 143 19.99 24.85 0.83
C LEU A 143 20.93 25.90 1.43
N VAL A 144 22.18 25.86 1.00
CA VAL A 144 23.18 26.88 1.32
C VAL A 144 23.17 27.93 0.21
N ASN A 145 22.55 29.08 0.47
CA ASN A 145 22.41 30.16 -0.50
C ASN A 145 23.63 31.11 -0.56
N THR A 146 24.53 31.03 0.44
CA THR A 146 25.70 31.91 0.59
C THR A 146 26.96 31.08 0.89
N GLY A 147 28.09 31.71 1.22
CA GLY A 147 29.28 30.99 1.69
C GLY A 147 30.04 30.21 0.61
N TRP A 148 29.95 30.67 -0.63
CA TRP A 148 30.77 30.18 -1.74
C TRP A 148 32.23 30.60 -1.51
N THR A 149 33.15 29.64 -1.52
CA THR A 149 34.59 29.90 -1.44
C THR A 149 35.26 29.24 -2.64
N ALA A 150 36.14 29.98 -3.34
CA ALA A 150 36.96 29.45 -4.41
C ALA A 150 38.44 29.63 -4.04
N CYS A 151 39.18 28.53 -4.00
CA CYS A 151 40.61 28.53 -3.72
C CYS A 151 41.38 28.07 -4.96
N VAL A 152 42.52 28.70 -5.22
CA VAL A 152 43.49 28.20 -6.21
C VAL A 152 44.20 27.00 -5.58
N THR A 153 44.31 25.90 -6.32
CA THR A 153 45.06 24.70 -5.90
C THR A 153 46.50 24.76 -6.42
N ASP A 154 47.39 23.96 -5.82
CA ASP A 154 48.81 23.92 -6.20
C ASP A 154 49.04 23.57 -7.69
N ASP A 155 48.11 22.82 -8.29
CA ASP A 155 48.11 22.48 -9.72
C ASP A 155 47.52 23.60 -10.62
N ALA A 156 47.40 24.83 -10.11
CA ALA A 156 46.73 25.95 -10.77
C ALA A 156 45.24 25.70 -11.12
N GLY A 157 44.60 24.74 -10.46
CA GLY A 157 43.16 24.49 -10.55
C GLY A 157 42.36 25.44 -9.65
N ILE A 158 41.03 25.45 -9.82
CA ILE A 158 40.11 26.16 -8.93
C ILE A 158 39.26 25.13 -8.20
N ALA A 159 39.39 25.07 -6.87
CA ALA A 159 38.51 24.30 -6.02
C ALA A 159 37.40 25.21 -5.48
N THR A 160 36.15 24.92 -5.82
CA THR A 160 34.99 25.66 -5.31
C THR A 160 34.24 24.84 -4.29
N THR A 161 33.94 25.44 -3.14
CA THR A 161 33.15 24.83 -2.08
C THR A 161 31.98 25.74 -1.70
N ILE A 162 30.91 25.14 -1.20
CA ILE A 162 29.72 25.84 -0.70
C ILE A 162 29.48 25.31 0.71
N ALA A 163 29.49 26.20 1.69
CA ALA A 163 29.29 25.82 3.09
C ALA A 163 28.60 26.94 3.87
N THR A 164 27.83 26.57 4.89
CA THR A 164 27.17 27.54 5.79
C THR A 164 28.18 28.44 6.52
N ARG A 165 29.40 27.94 6.74
CA ARG A 165 30.55 28.70 7.19
C ARG A 165 31.59 28.71 6.06
N PRO A 166 31.82 29.84 5.37
CA PRO A 166 32.79 29.90 4.29
C PRO A 166 34.20 29.65 4.81
N ALA A 167 35.04 29.03 3.99
CA ALA A 167 36.42 28.72 4.36
C ALA A 167 37.33 29.96 4.28
N ALA A 168 36.89 31.01 3.59
CA ALA A 168 37.58 32.28 3.51
C ALA A 168 36.63 33.44 3.88
N THR A 169 37.19 34.47 4.52
CA THR A 169 36.49 35.73 4.81
C THR A 169 36.79 36.71 3.69
N ALA A 170 35.76 37.31 3.09
CA ALA A 170 35.95 38.41 2.15
C ALA A 170 36.67 39.57 2.85
N THR A 171 37.80 39.99 2.31
CA THR A 171 38.47 41.22 2.72
C THR A 171 37.89 42.36 1.88
N SER A 172 37.29 43.34 2.55
CA SER A 172 36.73 44.55 1.95
C SER A 172 37.81 45.53 1.52
#